data_AF-A0A0U1D993-F1
#
_entry.id   AF-A0A0U1D993-F1
#
_cell.length_a   1.000
_cell.length_b   1.000
_cell.length_c   1.000
_cell.angle_alpha   90.00
_cell.angle_beta   90.00
_cell.angle_gamma   90.00
#
_symmetry.space_group_name_H-M   'P 1'
#
loop_
_entity.id
_entity.type
_entity.pdbx_description
1 polymer ?
#
loop_
_entity_poly.entity_id
_entity_poly.type
_entity_poly.pdbx_seq_one_letter_code
_entity_poly.pdbx_strand_id
1 'polypeptide(L)' 'MGKHDKDVNAVVEEITAHDWVEVTGRKGYRKFRCPCGSHQKTIHKSPSDPNYFRNLRGWFHRQSCWKEGETR' A
#
# COMPACT_ATOMS: atom_id res chain seq x y z
N MET A 1 -16.89 12.47 0.16
CA MET A 1 -16.27 11.20 0.56
C MET A 1 -16.33 10.25 -0.62
N GLY A 2 -15.20 9.95 -1.24
CA GLY A 2 -15.10 8.89 -2.24
C GLY A 2 -15.32 7.52 -1.59
N LYS A 3 -15.91 6.59 -2.35
CA LYS A 3 -16.33 5.27 -1.87
C LYS A 3 -15.20 4.43 -1.24
N HIS A 4 -13.94 4.75 -1.56
CA HIS A 4 -12.76 3.98 -1.19
C HIS A 4 -11.75 4.71 -0.30
N ASP A 5 -12.07 5.92 0.18
CA ASP A 5 -11.13 6.70 1.02
C ASP A 5 -10.71 5.94 2.29
N LYS A 6 -11.66 5.21 2.91
CA LYS A 6 -11.39 4.39 4.10
C LYS A 6 -10.46 3.21 3.80
N ASP A 7 -10.67 2.52 2.68
CA ASP A 7 -9.83 1.38 2.27
C ASP A 7 -8.40 1.83 1.92
N VAL A 8 -8.29 2.96 1.20
CA VAL A 8 -7.00 3.57 0.87
C VAL A 8 -6.27 3.95 2.14
N ASN A 9 -6.93 4.62 3.09
CA ASN A 9 -6.29 5.01 4.35
C ASN A 9 -5.85 3.79 5.15
N ALA A 10 -6.69 2.78 5.31
CA ALA A 10 -6.34 1.55 6.03
C ALA A 10 -5.12 0.84 5.40
N VAL A 11 -5.06 0.75 4.07
CA VAL A 11 -3.91 0.19 3.37
C VAL A 11 -2.66 1.05 3.56
N VAL A 12 -2.80 2.37 3.52
CA VAL A 12 -1.67 3.29 3.71
C VAL A 12 -1.11 3.19 5.11
N GLU A 13 -1.97 3.17 6.14
CA GLU A 13 -1.57 2.99 7.53
C GLU A 13 -0.80 1.69 7.72
N GLU A 14 -1.31 0.57 7.19
CA GLU A 14 -0.64 -0.73 7.22
C GLU A 14 0.74 -0.65 6.53
N ILE A 15 0.81 -0.12 5.31
CA ILE A 15 2.07 0.02 4.56
C ILE A 15 3.08 0.89 5.32
N THR A 16 2.66 2.02 5.86
CA THR A 16 3.54 2.93 6.62
C THR A 16 4.03 2.31 7.92
N ALA A 17 3.25 1.43 8.56
CA ALA A 17 3.68 0.69 9.74
C ALA A 17 4.81 -0.31 9.44
N HIS A 18 4.96 -0.72 8.17
CA HIS A 18 6.03 -1.61 7.70
C HIS A 18 7.23 -0.88 7.09
N ASP A 19 7.48 0.38 7.48
CA ASP A 19 8.58 1.23 6.98
C ASP A 19 8.53 1.57 5.47
N TRP A 20 7.43 1.30 4.78
CA TRP A 20 7.31 1.68 3.38
C TRP A 20 7.04 3.18 3.26
N VAL A 21 7.77 3.82 2.35
CA VAL A 21 7.74 5.27 2.19
C VAL A 21 6.87 5.64 1.00
N GLU A 22 5.95 6.58 1.20
CA GLU A 22 5.23 7.18 0.08
C GLU A 22 6.18 8.05 -0.75
N VAL A 23 6.18 7.80 -2.06
CA VAL A 23 6.92 8.58 -3.05
C VAL A 23 5.95 9.30 -3.98
N THR A 24 6.43 10.35 -4.63
CA THR A 24 5.63 11.23 -5.49
C THR A 24 4.93 10.43 -6.59
N GLY A 25 3.60 10.32 -6.47
CA GLY A 25 2.72 9.70 -7.46
C GLY A 25 2.12 10.72 -8.42
N ARG A 26 1.45 10.25 -9.49
CA ARG A 26 0.58 11.07 -10.34
C ARG A 26 -0.77 11.30 -9.66
N LYS A 27 -1.51 12.34 -10.04
CA LYS A 27 -2.87 12.62 -9.54
C LYS A 27 -3.76 11.35 -9.65
N GLY A 28 -4.35 10.93 -8.55
CA GLY A 28 -5.18 9.70 -8.47
C GLY A 28 -4.41 8.42 -8.12
N TYR A 29 -3.09 8.48 -8.02
CA TYR A 29 -2.23 7.35 -7.68
C TYR A 29 -1.31 7.71 -6.52
N ARG A 30 -1.19 6.82 -5.54
CA ARG A 30 -0.17 6.89 -4.48
C ARG A 30 0.89 5.85 -4.80
N LYS A 31 2.17 6.20 -4.73
CA LYS A 31 3.25 5.24 -4.99
C LYS A 31 4.00 5.02 -3.69
N PHE A 32 4.31 3.76 -3.39
CA PHE A 32 5.04 3.36 -2.20
C PHE A 32 6.30 2.61 -2.60
N ARG A 33 7.38 2.86 -1.88
CA ARG A 33 8.67 2.22 -2.07
C ARG A 33 9.06 1.50 -0.77
N CYS A 34 9.45 0.23 -0.90
CA CYS A 34 9.97 -0.53 0.24
C CYS A 34 11.36 0.00 0.63
N PRO A 35 11.70 0.02 1.92
CA PRO A 35 13.03 0.39 2.40
C PRO A 35 14.15 -0.50 1.85
N CYS A 36 13.84 -1.71 1.36
CA CYS A 36 14.82 -2.55 0.68
C CYS A 36 15.32 -1.97 -0.66
N GLY A 37 14.66 -0.92 -1.19
CA GLY A 37 15.03 -0.27 -2.43
C GLY A 37 14.62 -1.01 -3.71
N SER A 38 14.31 -2.31 -3.63
CA SER A 38 13.95 -3.17 -4.76
C SER A 38 12.44 -3.24 -5.04
N HIS A 39 11.58 -3.09 -4.03
CA HIS A 39 10.13 -3.20 -4.21
C HIS A 39 9.47 -1.82 -4.32
N GLN A 40 8.59 -1.68 -5.30
CA GLN A 40 7.80 -0.47 -5.51
C GLN A 40 6.40 -0.87 -5.95
N LYS A 41 5.38 -0.21 -5.39
CA LYS A 41 3.98 -0.45 -5.75
C LYS A 41 3.23 0.86 -5.94
N THR A 42 2.32 0.87 -6.90
CA THR A 42 1.41 1.99 -7.14
C THR A 42 0.00 1.57 -6.73
N ILE A 43 -0.65 2.42 -5.95
CA ILE A 43 -1.99 2.28 -5.41
C ILE A 43 -2.90 3.28 -6.13
N HIS A 44 -3.96 2.79 -6.75
CA HIS A 44 -4.99 3.63 -7.34
C HIS A 44 -5.96 4.09 -6.24
N LYS A 45 -6.28 5.38 -6.17
CA LYS A 45 -7.16 5.93 -5.12
C LYS A 45 -8.63 5.54 -5.32
N SER A 46 -9.04 5.32 -6.56
CA SER A 46 -10.42 4.99 -6.93
C SER A 46 -10.46 3.78 -7.86
N PRO A 47 -10.08 2.59 -7.38
CA PRO A 47 -10.23 1.37 -8.16
C PRO A 47 -11.71 1.08 -8.39
N SER A 48 -12.07 0.65 -9.60
CA SER A 48 -13.42 0.16 -9.89
C SER A 48 -13.63 -1.27 -9.38
N ASP A 49 -12.53 -2.02 -9.18
CA ASP A 49 -12.56 -3.41 -8.73
C ASP A 49 -12.71 -3.53 -7.21
N PRO A 50 -13.76 -4.22 -6.71
CA PRO A 50 -13.97 -4.40 -5.27
C PRO A 50 -12.86 -5.25 -4.62
N ASN A 51 -12.18 -6.09 -5.39
CA ASN A 51 -11.09 -6.93 -4.90
C ASN A 51 -9.71 -6.24 -4.96
N TYR A 52 -9.62 -5.00 -5.47
CA TYR A 52 -8.35 -4.32 -5.67
C TYR A 52 -7.50 -4.25 -4.41
N PHE A 53 -8.08 -3.79 -3.29
CA PHE A 53 -7.37 -3.64 -2.03
C PHE A 53 -6.98 -4.99 -1.42
N ARG A 54 -7.80 -6.02 -1.57
CA ARG A 54 -7.48 -7.37 -1.11
C ARG A 54 -6.26 -7.93 -1.85
N ASN A 55 -6.27 -7.84 -3.18
CA ASN A 55 -5.15 -8.28 -4.02
C ASN A 55 -3.88 -7.43 -3.77
N LEU A 56 -4.05 -6.14 -3.52
CA LEU A 56 -2.97 -5.22 -3.19
C LEU A 56 -2.29 -5.60 -1.88
N ARG A 57 -3.08 -5.83 -0.81
CA ARG A 57 -2.56 -6.33 0.48
C ARG A 57 -1.84 -7.66 0.28
N GLY A 58 -2.45 -8.63 -0.40
CA GLY A 58 -1.78 -9.91 -0.70
C GLY A 58 -0.44 -9.75 -1.46
N TRP A 59 -0.32 -8.74 -2.33
CA TRP A 59 0.95 -8.41 -2.99
C TRP A 59 2.00 -7.85 -2.02
N PHE A 60 1.59 -7.04 -1.05
CA PHE A 60 2.49 -6.51 -0.02
C PHE A 60 2.95 -7.61 0.93
N HIS A 61 2.00 -8.39 1.46
CA HIS A 61 2.26 -9.47 2.41
C HIS A 61 3.20 -10.56 1.86
N ARG A 62 3.18 -10.82 0.54
CA ARG A 62 4.13 -11.76 -0.10
C ARG A 62 5.54 -11.20 -0.32
N GLN A 63 5.78 -9.91 -0.08
CA GLN A 63 7.13 -9.34 -0.26
C GLN A 63 8.00 -9.79 0.92
N SER A 64 9.23 -10.24 0.67
CA SER A 64 10.15 -10.64 1.74
C SER A 64 10.52 -9.49 2.70
N CYS A 65 10.36 -8.24 2.26
CA CYS A 65 10.57 -7.07 3.10
C CYS A 65 9.34 -6.66 3.93
N TRP A 66 8.21 -7.33 3.75
CA TRP A 66 7.03 -7.16 4.57
C TRP A 66 7.24 -7.90 5.89
N LYS A 67 7.90 -7.22 6.83
CA LYS A 67 8.09 -7.74 8.18
C LYS A 67 6.75 -7.67 8.89
N GLU A 68 5.95 -8.75 8.84
CA GLU A 68 4.83 -8.93 9.78
C GLU A 68 5.37 -8.60 11.17
N GLY A 69 4.82 -7.55 11.79
CA GLY A 69 5.49 -6.84 12.86
C GLY A 69 6.04 -7.78 13.91
N GLU A 70 7.37 -7.79 14.06
CA GLU A 70 7.96 -8.03 15.37
C GLU A 70 7.41 -6.93 16.26
N THR A 71 6.29 -7.25 16.92
CA THR A 71 5.83 -6.60 18.14
C THR A 71 7.05 -6.40 19.03
N ARG A 72 7.35 -5.14 19.36
CA ARG A 72 8.16 -4.80 20.51
C ARG A 72 7.31 -4.02 21.49
#